data_AF-A0A7V4A032-F1
#
_entry.id   AF-A0A7V4A032-F1
#
_cell.length_a   1.000
_cell.length_b   1.000
_cell.length_c   1.000
_cell.angle_alpha   90.00
_cell.angle_beta   90.00
_cell.angle_gamma   90.00
#
_symmetry.space_group_name_H-M   'P 1'
#
loop_
_entity.id
_entity.type
_entity.pdbx_description
1 polymer ?
#
loop_
_entity_poly.entity_id
_entity_poly.type
_entity_poly.pdbx_seq_one_letter_code
_entity_poly.pdbx_strand_id
1 'polypeptide(L)'
;FFAEDLKKIGIAVKINNAPSAVVFADDYIQRASECKWTGMFEFAWVSNLQEDGSLFQYRNLNTGAIMVPTKENNYQGQNIGGWRNDEFDRLTSQAVLEFDEAKRKALFARAQEIWAEELPALPLYFRANPYVVRKGLVNYVASAYSGGYGYPGWNAWEIGWESRGAVKKWDQAKYALSVK
;
A
#
# COMPACT_ATOMS: atom_id res chain seq x y z
N PHE A 1 9.68 -2.80 21.20
CA PHE A 1 10.14 -1.45 20.84
C PHE A 1 9.08 -0.42 21.20
N PHE A 2 8.07 -0.11 20.36
CA PHE A 2 7.11 0.98 20.63
C PHE A 2 6.35 0.89 21.96
N ALA A 3 5.88 -0.30 22.35
CA ALA A 3 5.13 -0.50 23.60
C ALA A 3 5.91 -0.07 24.86
N GLU A 4 7.24 -0.13 24.82
CA GLU A 4 8.09 0.31 25.95
C GLU A 4 8.06 1.83 26.13
N ASP A 5 8.20 2.58 25.04
CA ASP A 5 8.16 4.05 25.10
C ASP A 5 6.75 4.58 25.32
N LEU A 6 5.73 3.95 24.73
CA LEU A 6 4.32 4.28 24.98
C LEU A 6 3.95 4.13 26.47
N LYS A 7 4.48 3.11 27.15
CA LYS A 7 4.26 2.90 28.58
C LYS A 7 4.80 4.06 29.43
N LYS A 8 5.93 4.69 29.03
CA LYS A 8 6.53 5.83 29.77
C LYS A 8 5.60 7.04 29.83
N ILE A 9 4.68 7.17 28.87
CA ILE A 9 3.68 8.24 28.81
C ILE A 9 2.26 7.76 29.18
N GLY A 10 2.14 6.58 29.81
CA GLY A 10 0.86 6.08 30.32
C GLY A 10 -0.04 5.36 29.30
N ILE A 11 0.48 5.01 28.11
CA ILE A 11 -0.27 4.25 27.11
C ILE A 11 0.08 2.76 27.23
N ALA A 12 -0.88 1.97 27.70
CA ALA A 12 -0.77 0.51 27.71
C ALA A 12 -1.11 -0.08 26.34
N VAL A 13 -0.33 -1.06 25.88
CA VAL A 13 -0.54 -1.75 24.60
C VAL A 13 -0.94 -3.20 24.85
N LYS A 14 -2.11 -3.59 24.34
CA LYS A 14 -2.56 -4.99 24.32
C LYS A 14 -2.33 -5.59 22.94
N ILE A 15 -1.44 -6.57 22.84
CA ILE A 15 -1.18 -7.29 21.59
C ILE A 15 -2.36 -8.19 21.24
N ASN A 16 -2.76 -8.20 19.96
CA ASN A 16 -3.86 -9.00 19.43
C ASN A 16 -3.56 -9.44 17.99
N ASN A 17 -2.54 -10.28 17.83
CA ASN A 17 -2.05 -10.69 16.51
C ASN A 17 -2.78 -11.94 16.00
N ALA A 18 -2.91 -12.06 14.68
CA ALA A 18 -3.37 -13.27 13.99
C ALA A 18 -2.63 -13.41 12.64
N PRO A 19 -2.71 -14.58 11.97
CA PRO A 19 -2.06 -14.79 10.67
C PRO A 19 -2.59 -13.86 9.57
N SER A 20 -1.77 -13.63 8.54
CA SER A 20 -2.10 -12.83 7.35
C SER A 20 -3.48 -13.14 6.75
N ALA A 21 -3.77 -14.44 6.54
CA ALA A 21 -5.04 -14.90 5.97
C ALA A 21 -6.27 -14.57 6.84
N VAL A 22 -6.07 -14.27 8.13
CA VAL A 22 -7.14 -13.82 9.04
C VAL A 22 -7.22 -12.30 9.02
N VAL A 23 -6.11 -11.60 9.28
CA VAL A 23 -6.14 -10.15 9.47
C VAL A 23 -6.39 -9.36 8.19
N PHE A 24 -6.09 -9.94 7.01
CA PHE A 24 -6.35 -9.34 5.71
C PHE A 24 -7.59 -9.90 5.00
N ALA A 25 -8.34 -10.81 5.64
CA ALA A 25 -9.68 -11.16 5.18
C ALA A 25 -10.61 -9.95 5.32
N ASP A 26 -11.58 -9.84 4.42
CA ASP A 26 -12.53 -8.73 4.38
C ASP A 26 -13.36 -8.62 5.67
N ASP A 27 -13.68 -9.76 6.28
CA ASP A 27 -14.35 -9.88 7.58
C ASP A 27 -13.50 -9.42 8.78
N TYR A 28 -12.22 -9.08 8.55
CA TYR A 28 -11.32 -8.46 9.51
C TYR A 28 -10.95 -7.02 9.12
N ILE A 29 -10.16 -6.84 8.06
CA ILE A 29 -9.56 -5.55 7.72
C ILE A 29 -10.61 -4.50 7.33
N GLN A 30 -11.66 -4.90 6.60
CA GLN A 30 -12.74 -4.01 6.15
C GLN A 30 -13.93 -3.96 7.12
N ARG A 31 -13.74 -4.35 8.40
CA ARG A 31 -14.79 -4.34 9.44
C ARG A 31 -14.42 -3.50 10.67
N ALA A 32 -13.58 -2.49 10.48
CA ALA A 32 -13.27 -1.51 11.52
C ALA A 32 -14.52 -0.79 12.05
N SER A 33 -15.46 -0.48 11.14
CA SER A 33 -16.76 0.13 11.47
C SER A 33 -17.65 -0.75 12.37
N GLU A 34 -17.35 -2.05 12.45
CA GLU A 34 -18.02 -3.01 13.33
C GLU A 34 -17.13 -3.38 14.54
N CYS A 35 -16.11 -2.57 14.81
CA CYS A 35 -15.17 -2.73 15.91
C CYS A 35 -14.40 -4.06 15.88
N LYS A 36 -14.20 -4.66 14.71
CA LYS A 36 -13.46 -5.92 14.57
C LYS A 36 -11.99 -5.79 15.00
N TRP A 37 -11.42 -4.62 14.78
CA TRP A 37 -10.20 -4.12 15.37
C TRP A 37 -10.44 -2.68 15.84
N THR A 38 -9.87 -2.29 16.98
CA THR A 38 -10.31 -1.10 17.74
C THR A 38 -9.18 -0.15 18.10
N GLY A 39 -8.10 -0.17 17.34
CA GLY A 39 -6.89 0.59 17.65
C GLY A 39 -5.85 0.46 16.55
N MET A 40 -4.58 0.36 16.93
CA MET A 40 -3.48 0.27 15.98
C MET A 40 -3.50 -1.05 15.20
N PHE A 41 -3.37 -0.95 13.87
CA PHE A 41 -3.18 -2.08 12.98
C PHE A 41 -1.98 -1.81 12.05
N GLU A 42 -0.84 -2.40 12.38
CA GLU A 42 0.41 -2.23 11.63
C GLU A 42 0.50 -3.26 10.49
N PHE A 43 0.63 -2.76 9.26
CA PHE A 43 0.89 -3.56 8.06
C PHE A 43 1.51 -2.67 6.97
N ALA A 44 1.65 -3.18 5.74
CA ALA A 44 2.14 -2.40 4.61
C ALA A 44 1.20 -2.51 3.41
N TRP A 45 0.83 -1.37 2.85
CA TRP A 45 0.26 -1.29 1.51
C TRP A 45 1.37 -1.49 0.47
N VAL A 46 1.05 -2.20 -0.61
CA VAL A 46 1.90 -2.28 -1.80
C VAL A 46 1.10 -1.68 -2.95
N SER A 47 1.51 -0.48 -3.37
CA SER A 47 0.84 0.29 -4.40
C SER A 47 1.42 0.00 -5.79
N ASN A 48 0.63 0.27 -6.82
CA ASN A 48 1.08 0.28 -8.22
C ASN A 48 1.21 1.74 -8.71
N LEU A 49 1.33 1.96 -10.02
CA LEU A 49 1.44 3.31 -10.60
C LEU A 49 0.11 4.08 -10.68
N GLN A 50 -1.02 3.45 -10.38
CA GLN A 50 -2.36 4.06 -10.43
C GLN A 50 -2.70 4.72 -9.08
N GLU A 51 -1.82 5.61 -8.61
CA GLU A 51 -2.04 6.35 -7.37
C GLU A 51 -3.19 7.38 -7.53
N ASP A 52 -4.18 7.29 -6.66
CA ASP A 52 -5.40 8.10 -6.69
C ASP A 52 -5.80 8.65 -5.30
N GLY A 53 -5.04 8.36 -4.24
CA GLY A 53 -5.33 8.74 -2.86
C GLY A 53 -6.51 8.00 -2.22
N SER A 54 -7.10 7.00 -2.89
CA SER A 54 -8.34 6.33 -2.47
C SER A 54 -8.26 5.59 -1.13
N LEU A 55 -7.05 5.23 -0.69
CA LEU A 55 -6.81 4.67 0.66
C LEU A 55 -7.27 5.61 1.79
N PHE A 56 -7.37 6.92 1.50
CA PHE A 56 -7.71 7.95 2.48
C PHE A 56 -8.85 8.87 2.02
N GLN A 57 -9.43 8.64 0.84
CA GLN A 57 -10.64 9.36 0.44
C GLN A 57 -11.81 8.93 1.33
N TYR A 58 -12.68 9.86 1.70
CA TYR A 58 -14.03 9.51 2.16
C TYR A 58 -14.94 9.32 0.95
N ARG A 59 -14.93 10.27 0.01
CA ARG A 59 -15.71 10.23 -1.22
C ARG A 59 -14.90 10.70 -2.43
N ASN A 60 -14.95 9.94 -3.50
CA ASN A 60 -14.48 10.40 -4.80
C ASN A 60 -15.51 11.35 -5.41
N LEU A 61 -15.18 12.63 -5.58
CA LEU A 61 -16.13 13.66 -6.01
C LEU A 61 -16.53 13.55 -7.48
N ASN A 62 -15.75 12.83 -8.30
CA ASN A 62 -16.02 12.67 -9.72
C ASN A 62 -17.13 11.63 -9.98
N THR A 63 -17.26 10.65 -9.09
CA THR A 63 -18.21 9.52 -9.22
C THR A 63 -19.26 9.47 -8.11
N GLY A 64 -19.03 10.17 -7.00
CA GLY A 64 -19.85 10.07 -5.79
C GLY A 64 -19.60 8.82 -4.95
N ALA A 65 -18.67 7.95 -5.35
CA ALA A 65 -18.37 6.71 -4.63
C ALA A 65 -17.80 7.00 -3.23
N ILE A 66 -18.31 6.30 -2.22
CA ILE A 66 -17.81 6.36 -0.84
C ILE A 66 -16.74 5.27 -0.67
N MET A 67 -15.57 5.65 -0.16
CA MET A 67 -14.38 4.78 -0.11
C MET A 67 -14.12 4.20 1.29
N VAL A 68 -14.96 4.52 2.28
CA VAL A 68 -14.93 3.95 3.63
C VAL A 68 -15.84 2.71 3.69
N PRO A 69 -15.31 1.50 3.91
CA PRO A 69 -16.11 0.28 3.91
C PRO A 69 -16.97 0.19 5.17
N THR A 70 -18.28 0.38 4.99
CA THR A 70 -19.30 0.33 6.03
C THR A 70 -20.52 -0.43 5.52
N LYS A 71 -21.48 -0.77 6.39
CA LYS A 71 -22.72 -1.40 5.93
C LYS A 71 -23.48 -0.51 4.93
N GLU A 72 -23.42 0.80 5.14
CA GLU A 72 -24.15 1.83 4.40
C GLU A 72 -23.70 1.95 2.93
N ASN A 73 -22.46 1.58 2.61
CA ASN A 73 -21.94 1.54 1.24
C ASN A 73 -21.60 0.12 0.76
N ASN A 74 -22.23 -0.91 1.34
CA ASN A 74 -21.99 -2.32 0.99
C ASN A 74 -20.53 -2.76 1.17
N TYR A 75 -19.83 -2.21 2.16
CA TYR A 75 -18.43 -2.50 2.52
C TYR A 75 -17.42 -2.25 1.39
N GLN A 76 -17.71 -1.28 0.51
CA GLN A 76 -16.85 -0.89 -0.59
C GLN A 76 -15.72 0.06 -0.15
N GLY A 77 -14.60 0.02 -0.87
CA GLY A 77 -13.46 0.91 -0.67
C GLY A 77 -12.42 0.40 0.34
N GLN A 78 -11.34 1.16 0.47
CA GLN A 78 -10.14 0.77 1.23
C GLN A 78 -9.72 1.79 2.29
N ASN A 79 -10.51 2.85 2.53
CA ASN A 79 -10.31 3.73 3.68
C ASN A 79 -10.82 3.05 4.96
N ILE A 80 -10.08 2.03 5.38
CA ILE A 80 -10.43 1.14 6.49
C ILE A 80 -10.39 1.84 7.86
N GLY A 81 -9.66 2.96 7.97
CA GLY A 81 -9.59 3.78 9.19
C GLY A 81 -10.77 4.73 9.35
N GLY A 82 -11.59 4.89 8.31
CA GLY A 82 -12.77 5.75 8.34
C GLY A 82 -12.47 7.24 8.42
N TRP A 83 -11.28 7.67 7.95
CA TRP A 83 -10.94 9.08 7.92
C TRP A 83 -11.80 9.83 6.90
N ARG A 84 -12.07 11.11 7.18
CA ARG A 84 -12.78 12.00 6.25
C ARG A 84 -12.18 13.38 6.32
N ASN A 85 -11.76 13.86 5.16
CA ASN A 85 -11.35 15.24 4.97
C ASN A 85 -11.82 15.72 3.58
N ASP A 86 -12.75 16.66 3.57
CA ASP A 86 -13.43 17.08 2.33
C ASP A 86 -12.46 17.81 1.37
N GLU A 87 -11.41 18.47 1.87
CA GLU A 87 -10.39 19.11 1.04
C GLU A 87 -9.42 18.08 0.44
N PHE A 88 -9.04 17.05 1.20
CA PHE A 88 -8.29 15.91 0.68
C PHE A 88 -9.06 15.20 -0.44
N ASP A 89 -10.36 14.94 -0.24
CA ASP A 89 -11.25 14.37 -1.25
C ASP A 89 -11.27 15.24 -2.52
N ARG A 90 -11.38 16.57 -2.36
CA ARG A 90 -11.40 17.52 -3.48
C ARG A 90 -10.07 17.52 -4.25
N LEU A 91 -8.95 17.59 -3.55
CA LEU A 91 -7.60 17.64 -4.14
C LEU A 91 -7.30 16.34 -4.91
N THR A 92 -7.55 15.19 -4.30
CA THR A 92 -7.24 13.89 -4.92
C THR A 92 -8.20 13.55 -6.05
N SER A 93 -9.49 13.91 -5.93
CA SER A 93 -10.46 13.78 -7.04
C SER A 93 -10.07 14.65 -8.24
N GLN A 94 -9.57 15.88 -8.04
CA GLN A 94 -9.06 16.69 -9.15
C GLN A 94 -7.75 16.12 -9.72
N ALA A 95 -6.84 15.66 -8.86
CA ALA A 95 -5.51 15.20 -9.27
C ALA A 95 -5.55 14.08 -10.32
N VAL A 96 -6.52 13.16 -10.22
CA VAL A 96 -6.68 12.05 -11.17
C VAL A 96 -7.24 12.47 -12.53
N LEU A 97 -7.81 13.68 -12.64
CA LEU A 97 -8.25 14.26 -13.92
C LEU A 97 -7.15 15.11 -14.58
N GLU A 98 -6.10 15.48 -13.85
CA GLU A 98 -4.98 16.28 -14.36
C GLU A 98 -3.91 15.40 -15.02
N PHE A 99 -3.82 15.48 -16.35
CA PHE A 99 -2.80 14.76 -17.12
C PHE A 99 -1.45 15.48 -17.12
N ASP A 100 -1.44 16.79 -16.91
CA ASP A 100 -0.22 17.57 -16.70
C ASP A 100 0.46 17.15 -15.38
N GLU A 101 1.70 16.70 -15.48
CA GLU A 101 2.45 16.16 -14.34
C GLU A 101 2.66 17.21 -13.24
N ALA A 102 3.00 18.45 -13.61
CA ALA A 102 3.30 19.50 -12.64
C ALA A 102 2.05 19.90 -11.86
N LYS A 103 0.90 20.00 -12.54
CA LYS A 103 -0.39 20.29 -11.89
C LYS A 103 -0.85 19.15 -10.99
N ARG A 104 -0.80 17.91 -11.50
CA ARG A 104 -1.14 16.71 -10.70
C ARG A 104 -0.26 16.61 -9.45
N LYS A 105 1.04 16.87 -9.59
CA LYS A 105 1.99 16.88 -8.48
C LYS A 105 1.65 17.94 -7.43
N ALA A 106 1.28 19.15 -7.83
CA ALA A 106 0.92 20.21 -6.90
C ALA A 106 -0.33 19.85 -6.05
N LEU A 107 -1.33 19.22 -6.68
CA LEU A 107 -2.53 18.75 -5.99
C LEU A 107 -2.20 17.64 -4.98
N PHE A 108 -1.41 16.64 -5.39
CA PHE A 108 -0.97 15.58 -4.47
C PHE A 108 -0.05 16.11 -3.36
N ALA A 109 0.78 17.11 -3.62
CA ALA A 109 1.62 17.72 -2.59
C ALA A 109 0.75 18.34 -1.48
N ARG A 110 -0.26 19.14 -1.85
CA ARG A 110 -1.17 19.72 -0.86
C ARG A 110 -2.00 18.66 -0.13
N ALA A 111 -2.43 17.61 -0.82
CA ALA A 111 -3.14 16.48 -0.19
C ALA A 111 -2.26 15.77 0.85
N GLN A 112 -0.97 15.57 0.55
CA GLN A 112 -0.01 14.98 1.47
C GLN A 112 0.32 15.87 2.67
N GLU A 113 0.35 17.21 2.50
CA GLU A 113 0.50 18.15 3.62
C GLU A 113 -0.65 17.99 4.64
N ILE A 114 -1.90 18.00 4.16
CA ILE A 114 -3.08 17.79 5.01
C ILE A 114 -3.02 16.42 5.70
N TRP A 115 -2.68 15.38 4.93
CA TRP A 115 -2.55 14.02 5.48
C TRP A 115 -1.51 13.95 6.61
N ALA A 116 -0.38 14.65 6.45
CA ALA A 116 0.68 14.69 7.46
C ALA A 116 0.32 15.54 8.69
N GLU A 117 -0.51 16.57 8.52
CA GLU A 117 -1.05 17.39 9.61
C GLU A 117 -2.08 16.60 10.45
N GLU A 118 -2.92 15.78 9.81
CA GLU A 118 -4.02 15.06 10.48
C GLU A 118 -3.71 13.62 10.90
N LEU A 119 -2.66 13.01 10.33
CA LEU A 119 -2.20 11.64 10.63
C LEU A 119 -3.32 10.58 10.68
N PRO A 120 -4.13 10.42 9.61
CA PRO A 120 -5.18 9.40 9.57
C PRO A 120 -4.64 7.97 9.60
N ALA A 121 -3.34 7.81 9.32
CA ALA A 121 -2.54 6.65 9.70
C ALA A 121 -1.16 7.13 10.17
N LEU A 122 -0.43 6.27 10.88
CA LEU A 122 0.92 6.57 11.38
C LEU A 122 1.97 6.02 10.40
N PRO A 123 2.68 6.87 9.62
CA PRO A 123 3.71 6.40 8.70
C PRO A 123 4.93 5.92 9.49
N LEU A 124 5.48 4.75 9.12
CA LEU A 124 6.66 4.18 9.78
C LEU A 124 7.91 4.27 8.91
N TYR A 125 7.98 3.50 7.83
CA TYR A 125 9.13 3.47 6.93
C TYR A 125 8.75 2.88 5.56
N PHE A 126 9.51 3.24 4.53
CA PHE A 126 9.43 2.58 3.22
C PHE A 126 10.29 1.32 3.18
N ARG A 127 9.82 0.29 2.48
CA ARG A 127 10.43 -1.04 2.43
C ARG A 127 11.11 -1.29 1.09
N ALA A 128 12.14 -2.12 1.11
CA ALA A 128 12.67 -2.81 -0.05
C ALA A 128 12.54 -4.32 0.17
N ASN A 129 12.11 -5.07 -0.85
CA ASN A 129 11.92 -6.52 -0.74
C ASN A 129 13.25 -7.25 -0.96
N PRO A 130 13.76 -8.02 0.02
CA PRO A 130 14.90 -8.89 -0.21
C PRO A 130 14.45 -10.15 -0.96
N TYR A 131 15.22 -10.55 -1.97
CA TYR A 131 15.00 -11.80 -2.70
C TYR A 131 16.22 -12.71 -2.60
N VAL A 132 15.99 -13.97 -2.27
CA VAL A 132 17.02 -15.02 -2.28
C VAL A 132 16.77 -15.91 -3.48
N VAL A 133 17.64 -15.83 -4.49
CA VAL A 133 17.48 -16.54 -5.76
C VAL A 133 18.61 -17.55 -5.94
N ARG A 134 18.25 -18.81 -6.24
CA ARG A 134 19.25 -19.87 -6.47
C ARG A 134 20.08 -19.56 -7.72
N LYS A 135 21.40 -19.80 -7.64
CA LYS A 135 22.29 -19.74 -8.81
C LYS A 135 21.75 -20.59 -9.95
N GLY A 136 21.81 -20.06 -11.17
CA GLY A 136 21.34 -20.71 -12.40
C GLY A 136 19.84 -20.60 -12.67
N LEU A 137 19.04 -20.01 -11.77
CA LEU A 137 17.66 -19.62 -12.09
C LEU A 137 17.69 -18.30 -12.88
N VAL A 138 17.09 -18.27 -14.06
CA VAL A 138 17.00 -17.08 -14.91
C VAL A 138 15.56 -16.57 -15.02
N ASN A 139 15.42 -15.27 -15.31
CA ASN A 139 14.16 -14.55 -15.53
C ASN A 139 13.21 -14.45 -14.31
N TYR A 140 13.56 -15.04 -13.16
CA TYR A 140 12.94 -14.70 -11.87
C TYR A 140 13.48 -13.34 -11.40
N VAL A 141 12.84 -12.26 -11.86
CA VAL A 141 13.27 -10.87 -11.63
C VAL A 141 12.09 -10.02 -11.18
N ALA A 142 12.35 -9.09 -10.27
CA ALA A 142 11.42 -8.05 -9.85
C ALA A 142 12.03 -6.64 -10.05
N SER A 143 11.17 -5.65 -10.29
CA SER A 143 11.51 -4.22 -10.26
C SER A 143 10.53 -3.49 -9.34
N ALA A 144 10.63 -2.16 -9.22
CA ALA A 144 9.73 -1.38 -8.37
C ALA A 144 8.23 -1.61 -8.71
N TYR A 145 7.90 -1.82 -9.99
CA TYR A 145 6.51 -1.96 -10.47
C TYR A 145 6.33 -3.12 -11.45
N SER A 146 7.21 -4.12 -11.45
CA SER A 146 7.04 -5.32 -12.30
C SER A 146 5.72 -6.03 -11.99
N GLY A 147 4.94 -6.36 -13.01
CA GLY A 147 3.60 -6.92 -12.83
C GLY A 147 2.60 -5.99 -12.13
N GLY A 148 2.86 -4.67 -12.13
CA GLY A 148 2.06 -3.66 -11.43
C GLY A 148 2.53 -3.42 -9.99
N TYR A 149 2.66 -4.49 -9.19
CA TYR A 149 2.93 -4.40 -7.75
C TYR A 149 4.38 -4.71 -7.33
N GLY A 150 5.31 -4.80 -8.28
CA GLY A 150 6.75 -4.92 -7.96
C GLY A 150 7.20 -6.30 -7.48
N TYR A 151 6.47 -7.34 -7.89
CA TYR A 151 6.78 -8.74 -7.55
C TYR A 151 7.28 -9.52 -8.77
N PRO A 152 8.04 -10.62 -8.57
CA PRO A 152 8.45 -11.51 -9.64
C PRO A 152 7.28 -12.37 -10.14
N GLY A 153 7.47 -13.09 -11.25
CA GLY A 153 6.47 -14.03 -11.78
C GLY A 153 5.51 -13.43 -12.82
N TRP A 154 5.56 -12.13 -13.06
CA TRP A 154 4.81 -11.45 -14.14
C TRP A 154 5.18 -11.97 -15.55
N ASN A 155 6.34 -12.60 -15.70
CA ASN A 155 6.86 -13.26 -16.89
C ASN A 155 7.05 -14.78 -16.67
N ALA A 156 6.15 -15.44 -15.92
CA ALA A 156 6.33 -16.82 -15.47
C ALA A 156 6.68 -17.83 -16.59
N TRP A 157 6.17 -17.64 -17.82
CA TRP A 157 6.37 -18.54 -18.95
C TRP A 157 7.82 -18.65 -19.43
N GLU A 158 8.71 -17.73 -19.01
CA GLU A 158 10.12 -17.73 -19.39
C GLU A 158 11.07 -17.91 -18.20
N ILE A 159 10.55 -18.16 -17.00
CA ILE A 159 11.35 -18.51 -15.83
C ILE A 159 11.86 -19.95 -15.98
N GLY A 160 13.16 -20.16 -15.80
CA GLY A 160 13.74 -21.48 -15.98
C GLY A 160 15.18 -21.61 -15.51
N TRP A 161 15.70 -22.83 -15.60
CA TRP A 161 17.08 -23.14 -15.27
C TRP A 161 17.97 -22.98 -16.50
N GLU A 162 19.03 -22.20 -16.39
CA GLU A 162 20.04 -22.03 -17.45
C GLU A 162 20.62 -23.38 -17.90
N SER A 163 20.89 -24.27 -16.94
CA SER A 163 21.37 -25.63 -17.19
C SER A 163 20.40 -26.52 -18.00
N ARG A 164 19.15 -26.09 -18.18
CA ARG A 164 18.12 -26.75 -18.99
C ARG A 164 17.81 -25.99 -20.28
N GLY A 165 18.67 -25.05 -20.69
CA GLY A 165 18.53 -24.28 -21.93
C GLY A 165 17.66 -23.03 -21.80
N ALA A 166 17.27 -22.61 -20.58
CA ALA A 166 16.53 -21.37 -20.41
C ALA A 166 17.42 -20.17 -20.79
N VAL A 167 16.94 -19.33 -21.70
CA VAL A 167 17.66 -18.14 -22.17
C VAL A 167 17.38 -16.96 -21.23
N LYS A 168 18.44 -16.37 -20.65
CA LYS A 168 18.34 -15.16 -19.83
C LYS A 168 17.90 -13.97 -20.69
N LYS A 169 16.83 -13.29 -20.28
CA LYS A 169 16.28 -12.09 -20.92
C LYS A 169 16.30 -10.87 -19.99
N TRP A 170 16.20 -11.09 -18.68
CA TRP A 170 16.16 -10.04 -17.67
C TRP A 170 17.31 -10.17 -16.68
N ASP A 171 17.74 -9.03 -16.13
CA ASP A 171 18.83 -8.97 -15.18
C ASP A 171 18.45 -8.20 -13.92
N GLN A 172 18.46 -8.88 -12.77
CA GLN A 172 18.03 -8.31 -11.48
C GLN A 172 18.93 -7.15 -11.04
N ALA A 173 20.21 -7.15 -11.42
CA ALA A 173 21.15 -6.09 -11.06
C ALA A 173 20.77 -4.71 -11.63
N LYS A 174 19.95 -4.66 -12.69
CA LYS A 174 19.44 -3.41 -13.27
C LYS A 174 18.43 -2.70 -12.35
N TYR A 175 17.74 -3.45 -11.49
CA TYR A 175 16.62 -2.95 -10.68
C TYR A 175 16.89 -3.03 -9.17
N ALA A 176 17.84 -3.85 -8.75
CA ALA A 176 18.22 -3.98 -7.35
C ALA A 176 19.10 -2.82 -6.90
N LEU A 177 19.04 -2.49 -5.61
CA LEU A 177 19.97 -1.57 -4.99
C LEU A 177 21.39 -2.15 -5.06
N SER A 178 22.38 -1.28 -5.26
CA SER A 178 23.79 -1.68 -5.14
C SER A 178 24.11 -2.05 -3.70
N VAL A 179 24.80 -3.16 -3.50
CA VAL A 179 25.42 -3.48 -2.21
C VAL A 179 26.73 -2.70 -2.14
N LYS A 180 26.89 -1.84 -1.15
CA LYS A 180 28.19 -1.24 -0.80
C LYS A 180 28.91 -2.14 0.19
#